data_AF-A0AA42ZB64-F1
#
_entry.id   AF-A0AA42ZB64-F1
#
_cell.length_a   1.000
_cell.length_b   1.000
_cell.length_c   1.000
_cell.angle_alpha   90.00
_cell.angle_beta   90.00
_cell.angle_gamma   90.00
#
_symmetry.space_group_name_H-M   'P 1'
#
loop_
_entity.id
_entity.type
_entity.pdbx_description
1 polymer ?
#
loop_
_entity_poly.entity_id
_entity_poly.type
_entity_poly.pdbx_seq_one_letter_code
_entity_poly.pdbx_strand_id
1 'polypeptide(L)'
;MGKTVIITLGVDARALYTAYPPSSTAPTQTQLDPYCHMNDDNDGSIQPPGGTVNDFTSQVYKGNTVRWRINRHDASAGGSYTVKIISIVNNSSPAFFD
;
A
#
# COMPACT_ATOMS: atom_id res chain seq x y z
N MET A 1 -19.26 -3.28 -18.86
CA MET A 1 -18.40 -2.30 -18.15
C MET A 1 -17.40 -3.08 -17.34
N GLY A 2 -16.12 -2.68 -17.32
CA GLY A 2 -15.12 -3.31 -16.48
C GLY A 2 -15.43 -3.13 -14.99
N LYS A 3 -14.89 -4.01 -14.15
CA LYS A 3 -15.05 -3.89 -12.69
C LYS A 3 -14.13 -2.79 -12.13
N THR A 4 -14.46 -2.32 -10.93
CA THR A 4 -13.51 -1.53 -10.14
C THR A 4 -12.68 -2.50 -9.30
N VAL A 5 -11.35 -2.40 -9.39
CA VAL A 5 -10.40 -3.10 -8.53
C VAL A 5 -9.94 -2.13 -7.45
N ILE A 6 -10.06 -2.52 -6.18
CA ILE A 6 -9.65 -1.73 -5.02
C ILE A 6 -8.35 -2.31 -4.47
N ILE A 7 -7.25 -1.60 -4.69
CA ILE A 7 -5.96 -1.89 -4.06
C ILE A 7 -5.91 -1.18 -2.71
N THR A 8 -5.65 -1.92 -1.65
CA THR A 8 -5.61 -1.45 -0.27
C THR A 8 -4.19 -1.51 0.29
N LEU A 9 -3.66 -0.36 0.71
CA LEU A 9 -2.47 -0.26 1.54
C LEU A 9 -2.89 -0.31 3.01
N GLY A 10 -2.53 -1.40 3.68
CA GLY A 10 -2.64 -1.54 5.11
C GLY A 10 -1.42 -0.97 5.83
N VAL A 11 -1.63 -0.14 6.86
CA VAL A 11 -0.55 0.48 7.63
C VAL A 11 -0.78 0.31 9.13
N ASP A 12 0.24 -0.16 9.84
CA ASP A 12 0.32 -0.06 11.31
C ASP A 12 0.86 1.34 11.69
N ALA A 13 -0.06 2.31 11.69
CA ALA A 13 0.30 3.72 11.86
C ALA A 13 0.88 4.00 13.25
N ARG A 14 0.42 3.28 14.29
CA ARG A 14 0.92 3.43 15.65
C ARG A 14 2.34 2.91 15.78
N ALA A 15 2.61 1.70 15.30
CA ALA A 15 3.96 1.13 15.37
C ALA A 15 4.93 1.98 14.55
N LEU A 16 4.52 2.45 13.38
CA LEU A 16 5.33 3.31 12.53
C LEU A 16 5.67 4.64 13.21
N TYR A 17 4.68 5.33 13.79
CA TYR A 17 4.92 6.59 14.50
C TYR A 17 5.80 6.43 15.74
N THR A 18 5.71 5.28 16.41
CA THR A 18 6.54 4.96 17.58
C THR A 18 8.00 4.71 17.17
N ALA A 19 8.22 4.00 16.06
CA ALA A 19 9.56 3.71 15.53
C ALA A 19 10.22 4.94 14.87
N TYR A 20 9.42 5.77 14.21
CA TYR A 20 9.88 6.94 13.45
C TYR A 20 9.07 8.19 13.84
N PRO A 21 9.32 8.75 15.03
CA PRO A 21 8.62 9.96 15.48
C PRO A 21 9.02 11.18 14.64
N PRO A 22 8.25 12.29 14.66
CA PRO A 22 8.54 13.47 13.84
C PRO A 22 9.94 14.09 14.04
N SER A 23 10.59 13.83 15.17
CA SER A 23 11.95 14.30 15.46
C SER A 23 13.05 13.39 14.91
N SER A 24 12.71 12.21 14.36
CA SER A 24 13.68 11.32 13.72
C SER A 24 13.89 11.67 12.25
N THR A 25 15.01 11.21 11.70
CA THR A 25 15.20 11.19 10.24
C THR A 25 14.06 10.42 9.56
N ALA A 26 13.64 10.89 8.39
CA ALA A 26 12.62 10.21 7.61
C ALA A 26 13.05 8.75 7.30
N PRO A 27 12.18 7.75 7.53
CA PRO A 27 12.51 6.35 7.26
C PRO A 27 12.67 6.09 5.76
N THR A 28 13.54 5.14 5.42
CA THR A 28 13.66 4.60 4.06
C THR A 28 12.51 3.64 3.76
N GLN A 29 12.28 3.30 2.48
CA GLN A 29 11.23 2.34 2.10
C GLN A 29 11.37 0.99 2.82
N THR A 30 12.59 0.42 2.87
CA THR A 30 12.86 -0.84 3.57
C THR A 30 12.55 -0.80 5.06
N GLN A 31 12.66 0.39 5.67
CA GLN A 31 12.28 0.61 7.07
C GLN A 31 10.76 0.71 7.27
N LEU A 32 10.02 1.12 6.23
CA LEU A 32 8.56 1.19 6.24
C LEU A 32 7.91 -0.17 5.96
N ASP A 33 8.54 -1.01 5.14
CA ASP A 33 7.96 -2.28 4.65
C ASP A 33 7.40 -3.19 5.76
N PRO A 34 8.03 -3.37 6.93
CA PRO A 34 7.48 -4.21 8.01
C PRO A 34 6.14 -3.70 8.59
N TYR A 35 5.82 -2.43 8.38
CA TYR A 35 4.60 -1.78 8.89
C TYR A 35 3.52 -1.63 7.81
N CYS A 36 3.81 -2.07 6.58
CA CYS A 36 2.97 -1.89 5.42
C CYS A 36 2.62 -3.25 4.79
N HIS A 37 1.37 -3.42 4.37
CA HIS A 37 0.93 -4.59 3.62
C HIS A 37 -0.01 -4.17 2.50
N MET A 38 -0.04 -4.95 1.43
CA MET A 38 -0.86 -4.68 0.26
C MET A 38 -1.87 -5.81 0.08
N ASN A 39 -3.08 -5.45 -0.30
CA ASN A 39 -4.06 -6.42 -0.73
C ASN A 39 -4.94 -5.79 -1.80
N ASP A 40 -5.68 -6.58 -2.57
CA ASP A 40 -6.76 -6.07 -3.37
C ASP A 40 -8.03 -6.94 -3.24
N ASP A 41 -9.07 -6.56 -3.96
CA ASP A 41 -10.33 -7.30 -4.07
C ASP A 41 -10.42 -8.11 -5.39
N ASN A 42 -9.27 -8.44 -5.97
CA ASN A 42 -9.15 -9.12 -7.24
C ASN A 42 -8.65 -10.55 -7.08
N ASP A 43 -9.06 -11.43 -7.99
CA ASP A 43 -8.54 -12.78 -8.01
C ASP A 43 -7.08 -12.76 -8.54
N GLY A 44 -6.23 -13.59 -7.94
CA GLY A 44 -4.86 -13.77 -8.41
C GLY A 44 -3.88 -12.67 -7.97
N SER A 45 -4.23 -11.82 -6.99
CA SER A 45 -3.25 -10.96 -6.32
C SER A 45 -2.24 -11.79 -5.55
N ILE A 46 -0.96 -11.44 -5.63
CA ILE A 46 0.11 -12.12 -4.90
C ILE A 46 0.85 -11.09 -4.05
N GLN A 47 0.85 -11.28 -2.73
CA GLN A 47 1.90 -10.77 -1.84
C GLN A 47 2.56 -11.98 -1.16
N PRO A 48 3.86 -12.21 -1.36
CA PRO A 48 4.58 -13.29 -0.68
C PRO A 48 4.52 -13.14 0.85
N PRO A 49 4.51 -14.23 1.63
CA PRO A 49 4.68 -14.15 3.08
C PRO A 49 5.99 -13.43 3.43
N GLY A 50 5.91 -12.35 4.20
CA GLY A 50 7.06 -11.50 4.52
C GLY A 50 7.55 -10.62 3.37
N GLY A 51 6.82 -10.56 2.26
CA GLY A 51 7.09 -9.67 1.14
C GLY A 51 6.78 -8.21 1.47
N THR A 52 7.47 -7.32 0.77
CA THR A 52 7.34 -5.86 0.85
C THR A 52 6.17 -5.35 0.01
N VAL A 53 5.91 -4.05 0.09
CA VAL A 53 4.97 -3.36 -0.82
C VAL A 53 5.36 -3.54 -2.29
N ASN A 54 6.67 -3.65 -2.59
CA ASN A 54 7.17 -3.81 -3.95
C ASN A 54 6.96 -5.22 -4.51
N ASP A 55 6.75 -6.21 -3.64
CA ASP A 55 6.52 -7.60 -4.05
C ASP A 55 5.04 -7.87 -4.37
N PHE A 56 4.16 -6.90 -4.12
CA PHE A 56 2.74 -7.00 -4.42
C PHE A 56 2.49 -6.92 -5.93
N THR A 57 1.75 -7.89 -6.45
CA THR A 57 1.25 -7.87 -7.83
C THR A 57 -0.25 -8.06 -7.88
N SER A 58 -0.91 -7.30 -8.76
CA SER A 58 -2.35 -7.35 -9.02
C SER A 58 -2.61 -7.56 -10.51
N GLN A 59 -3.47 -8.52 -10.86
CA GLN A 59 -3.80 -8.83 -12.26
C GLN A 59 -5.01 -8.01 -12.74
N VAL A 60 -4.80 -6.78 -13.20
CA VAL A 60 -5.88 -5.90 -13.65
C VAL A 60 -6.10 -6.00 -15.17
N TYR A 61 -7.29 -6.44 -15.57
CA TYR A 61 -7.66 -6.52 -16.99
C TYR A 61 -7.96 -5.14 -17.61
N LYS A 62 -7.67 -5.01 -18.92
CA LYS A 62 -7.96 -3.79 -19.70
C LYS A 62 -9.45 -3.43 -19.61
N GLY A 63 -9.73 -2.15 -19.36
CA GLY A 63 -11.09 -1.65 -19.19
C GLY A 63 -11.61 -1.66 -17.74
N ASN A 64 -10.86 -2.23 -16.79
CA ASN A 64 -11.14 -2.07 -15.37
C ASN A 64 -10.62 -0.72 -14.86
N THR A 65 -11.27 -0.22 -13.80
CA THR A 65 -10.81 0.97 -13.07
C THR A 65 -10.06 0.54 -11.81
N VAL A 66 -8.89 1.11 -11.55
CA VAL A 66 -8.15 0.88 -10.30
C VAL A 66 -8.42 2.01 -9.32
N ARG A 67 -8.73 1.67 -8.07
CA ARG A 67 -8.86 2.61 -6.95
C ARG A 67 -7.91 2.21 -5.83
N TRP A 68 -7.35 3.23 -5.18
CA TRP A 68 -6.45 3.03 -4.05
C TRP A 68 -7.14 3.39 -2.76
N ARG A 69 -6.97 2.55 -1.75
CA ARG A 69 -7.54 2.72 -0.41
C ARG A 69 -6.44 2.54 0.64
N ILE A 70 -6.61 3.21 1.77
CA ILE A 70 -5.80 2.96 2.96
C ILE A 70 -6.65 2.22 3.98
N ASN A 71 -6.10 1.17 4.57
CA ASN A 71 -6.62 0.54 5.77
C ASN A 71 -5.63 0.77 6.91
N ARG A 72 -6.14 1.17 8.07
CA ARG A 72 -5.31 1.39 9.26
C ARG A 72 -5.58 0.25 10.23
N HIS A 73 -4.52 -0.45 10.65
CA HIS A 73 -4.65 -1.65 11.47
C HIS A 73 -4.72 -1.36 12.98
N ASP A 74 -4.64 -0.09 13.39
CA ASP A 74 -4.68 0.38 14.78
C ASP A 74 -6.12 0.68 15.25
N ALA A 75 -6.92 -0.37 15.42
CA ALA A 75 -8.32 -0.28 15.80
C ALA A 75 -8.59 0.03 17.30
N SER A 76 -7.58 0.34 18.12
CA SER A 76 -7.75 0.37 19.58
C SER A 76 -7.38 1.71 20.22
N ALA A 77 -8.43 2.43 20.66
CA ALA A 77 -8.49 3.42 21.73
C ALA A 77 -7.59 4.68 21.62
N GLY A 78 -8.17 5.77 21.13
CA GLY A 78 -7.88 7.13 21.61
C GLY A 78 -6.86 7.97 20.85
N GLY A 79 -6.12 7.40 19.90
CA GLY A 79 -5.23 8.15 19.00
C GLY A 79 -5.74 8.15 17.57
N SER A 80 -5.87 9.31 16.93
CA SER A 80 -6.25 9.41 15.52
C SER A 80 -5.01 9.62 14.64
N TYR A 81 -4.27 8.55 14.33
CA TYR A 81 -3.24 8.64 13.30
C TYR A 81 -3.87 8.82 11.94
N THR A 82 -3.38 9.77 11.15
CA THR A 82 -3.87 9.99 9.78
C THR A 82 -2.81 9.55 8.80
N VAL A 83 -3.17 8.58 7.96
CA VAL A 83 -2.34 8.13 6.84
C VAL A 83 -3.00 8.60 5.55
N LYS A 84 -2.22 9.13 4.61
CA LYS A 84 -2.69 9.63 3.32
C LYS A 84 -1.75 9.17 2.22
N ILE A 85 -2.33 8.73 1.11
CA ILE A 85 -1.62 8.58 -0.17
C ILE A 85 -1.60 9.97 -0.79
N ILE A 86 -0.41 10.57 -0.90
CA ILE A 86 -0.23 11.92 -1.46
C ILE A 86 0.08 11.88 -2.96
N SER A 87 0.67 10.79 -3.44
CA SER A 87 1.03 10.61 -4.84
C SER A 87 1.11 9.12 -5.17
N ILE A 88 0.88 8.80 -6.44
CA ILE A 88 1.11 7.50 -7.04
C ILE A 88 1.87 7.78 -8.32
N VAL A 89 3.06 7.19 -8.44
CA VAL A 89 3.96 7.43 -9.58
C VAL A 89 4.15 6.13 -10.34
N ASN A 90 4.10 6.19 -11.67
CA ASN A 90 4.52 5.07 -12.49
C ASN A 90 6.05 5.00 -12.44
N ASN A 91 6.58 3.88 -11.96
CA ASN A 91 8.00 3.58 -12.10
C ASN A 91 8.23 3.08 -13.54
N SER A 92 8.14 3.99 -14.51
CA SER A 92 8.27 3.62 -15.92
C SER A 92 9.70 3.15 -16.22
N SER A 93 9.90 1.85 -16.29
CA SER A 93 10.67 1.28 -17.39
C SER A 93 9.76 1.24 -18.61
N PRO A 94 10.19 1.70 -19.80
CA PRO A 94 9.31 1.78 -20.96
C PRO A 94 9.13 0.39 -21.57
N ALA A 95 8.05 -0.31 -21.22
CA ALA A 95 7.51 -1.41 -22.02
C ALA A 95 6.13 -1.81 -21.49
N PHE A 96 5.29 -2.33 -22.39
CA PHE A 96 4.00 -2.98 -22.13
C PHE A 96 2.77 -2.07 -22.06
N PHE A 97 2.61 -1.25 -23.10
CA PHE A 97 1.31 -1.22 -23.77
C PHE A 97 1.56 -1.42 -25.27
N ASP A 98 1.66 -2.68 -25.68
CA ASP A 98 1.32 -3.10 -27.05
C ASP A 98 -0.18 -3.42 -27.09
#